data_AF-A0AAP5M959-F1
#
_entry.id   AF-A0AAP5M959-F1
#
_cell.length_a   1.000
_cell.length_b   1.000
_cell.length_c   1.000
_cell.angle_alpha   90.00
_cell.angle_beta   90.00
_cell.angle_gamma   90.00
#
_symmetry.space_group_name_H-M   'P 1'
#
loop_
_entity.id
_entity.type
_entity.pdbx_description
1 polymer ?
#
loop_
_entity_poly.entity_id
_entity_poly.type
_entity_poly.pdbx_seq_one_letter_code
_entity_poly.pdbx_strand_id
1 'polypeptide(L)' 'MEAIEFKTIIHNGTVVIPPEYSPQWEGKAIRVIVLNDSELLSEPVEKPKQATFNAISLNTQGFDFNREEANVR' A
#
# COMPACT_ATOMS: atom_id res chain seq x y z
N MET A 1 23.78 -1.05 6.63
CA MET A 1 23.42 -0.38 5.37
C MET A 1 22.74 0.92 5.75
N GLU A 2 23.28 2.05 5.31
CA GLU A 2 22.67 3.37 5.51
C GLU A 2 21.89 3.75 4.25
N ALA A 3 20.77 4.44 4.41
CA ALA A 3 19.95 4.93 3.31
C ALA A 3 19.67 6.41 3.54
N ILE A 4 19.67 7.18 2.46
CA ILE A 4 19.23 8.57 2.45
C ILE A 4 17.96 8.67 1.62
N GLU A 5 16.98 9.42 2.13
CA GLU A 5 15.76 9.74 1.41
C GLU A 5 15.76 11.24 1.16
N PHE A 6 15.61 11.63 -0.10
CA PHE A 6 15.48 13.03 -0.50
C PHE A 6 14.53 13.13 -1.69
N LYS A 7 13.87 14.28 -1.82
CA LYS A 7 13.01 14.59 -2.96
C LYS A 7 13.77 15.48 -3.92
N THR A 8 13.77 15.10 -5.19
CA THR A 8 14.38 15.89 -6.26
C THR A 8 13.60 15.71 -7.55
N ILE A 9 13.78 16.63 -8.48
CA ILE A 9 13.21 16.54 -9.83
C ILE A 9 14.30 15.96 -10.73
N ILE A 10 13.95 14.92 -11.48
CA ILE A 10 14.85 14.34 -12.46
C ILE A 10 14.90 15.28 -13.66
N HIS A 11 16.09 15.81 -13.95
CA HIS A 11 16.33 16.65 -15.12
C HIS A 11 17.21 15.90 -16.12
N ASN A 12 16.74 15.72 -17.36
CA ASN A 12 17.47 15.04 -18.44
C ASN A 12 17.96 13.63 -18.06
N GLY A 13 17.20 12.90 -17.24
CA GLY A 13 17.59 11.57 -16.75
C GLY A 13 18.63 11.57 -15.63
N THR A 14 19.04 12.74 -15.14
CA THR A 14 20.02 12.88 -14.05
C THR A 14 19.29 13.12 -12.72
N VAL A 15 19.58 12.27 -11.74
CA VAL A 15 19.23 12.47 -10.33
C VAL A 15 20.39 13.19 -9.67
N VAL A 16 20.18 14.43 -9.22
CA VAL A 16 21.21 15.18 -8.49
C VAL A 16 21.06 14.90 -7.00
N ILE A 17 22.11 14.33 -6.41
CA ILE A 17 22.20 14.14 -4.95
C ILE A 17 22.44 15.51 -4.31
N PRO A 18 21.64 15.91 -3.31
CA PRO A 18 21.86 17.16 -2.59
C PRO A 18 23.27 17.24 -1.98
N PRO A 19 23.90 18.44 -1.98
CA PRO A 19 25.28 18.62 -1.56
C PRO A 19 25.52 18.27 -0.09
N GLU A 20 24.49 18.32 0.75
CA GLU A 20 24.55 17.87 2.15
C GLU A 20 24.95 16.39 2.30
N TYR A 21 24.69 15.57 1.27
CA TYR A 21 24.99 14.15 1.28
C TYR A 21 26.26 13.82 0.45
N SER A 22 26.70 14.69 -0.45
CA SER A 22 27.84 14.43 -1.34
C SER A 22 29.11 13.91 -0.64
N PRO A 23 29.60 14.49 0.49
CA PRO A 23 30.84 14.03 1.13
C PRO A 23 30.79 12.57 1.57
N GLN A 24 29.60 12.05 1.85
CA GLN A 24 29.41 10.71 2.41
C GLN A 24 29.25 9.63 1.33
N TRP A 25 28.87 10.01 0.11
CA TRP A 25 28.51 9.09 -0.97
C TRP A 25 29.38 9.20 -2.23
N GLU A 26 30.15 10.28 -2.36
CA GLU A 26 31.10 10.46 -3.46
C GLU A 26 32.09 9.28 -3.55
N GLY A 27 32.29 8.74 -4.76
CA GLY A 27 33.21 7.62 -5.02
C GLY A 27 32.77 6.25 -4.48
N LYS A 28 31.57 6.13 -3.90
CA LYS A 28 31.03 4.85 -3.41
C LYS A 28 30.05 4.25 -4.42
N ALA A 29 30.02 2.91 -4.48
CA ALA A 29 28.95 2.21 -5.18
C ALA A 29 27.66 2.32 -4.36
N ILE A 30 26.62 2.91 -4.94
CA ILE A 30 25.33 3.14 -4.28
C ILE A 30 24.20 2.41 -5.01
N ARG A 31 23.14 2.08 -4.26
CA ARG A 31 21.87 1.59 -4.80
C ARG A 31 20.84 2.71 -4.67
N VAL A 32 20.18 3.05 -5.77
CA VAL A 32 19.17 4.11 -5.82
C VAL A 32 17.79 3.48 -6.02
N ILE A 33 16.80 3.92 -5.26
CA ILE A 33 15.39 3.56 -5.43
C ILE A 33 14.67 4.85 -5.83
N VAL A 34 14.00 4.83 -6.99
CA VAL A 34 13.22 5.97 -7.48
C VAL A 34 11.75 5.70 -7.22
N LEU A 35 11.10 6.58 -6.46
CA LEU A 35 9.66 6.55 -6.20
C LEU A 35 9.02 7.71 -6.99
N ASN A 36 8.01 7.39 -7.79
CA ASN A 36 7.28 8.41 -8.56
C ASN A 36 6.14 8.97 -7.72
N ASP A 37 6.32 10.19 -7.20
CA ASP A 37 5.29 10.91 -6.43
C ASP A 37 4.17 11.48 -7.33
N SER A 38 4.25 11.34 -8.66
CA SER A 38 3.25 11.89 -9.59
C SER A 38 1.87 11.23 -9.47
N GLU A 39 1.80 10.01 -8.92
CA GLU A 39 0.53 9.33 -8.65
C GLU A 39 -0.14 9.77 -7.33
N LEU A 40 0.51 10.59 -6.50
CA LEU A 40 -0.14 11.17 -5.32
C LEU A 40 -1.11 12.31 -5.65
N LEU A 41 -1.25 12.64 -6.94
CA LEU A 41 -2.24 13.57 -7.48
C LEU A 41 -3.30 12.90 -8.36
N SER A 42 -3.32 11.58 -8.50
CA SER A 42 -4.61 10.95 -8.81
C SER A 42 -5.44 11.07 -7.54
N GLU A 43 -6.52 11.85 -7.64
CA GLU A 43 -7.72 11.86 -6.81
C GLU A 43 -7.86 10.60 -5.97
N PRO A 44 -8.39 10.65 -4.73
CA PRO A 44 -8.56 9.44 -3.93
C PRO A 44 -9.25 8.41 -4.80
N VAL A 45 -8.48 7.41 -5.26
CA VAL A 45 -9.02 6.25 -5.94
C VAL A 45 -10.02 5.75 -4.94
N GLU A 46 -11.31 5.90 -5.23
CA GLU A 46 -12.37 5.33 -4.43
C GLU A 46 -11.90 3.91 -4.16
N LYS A 47 -11.54 3.63 -2.90
CA LYS A 47 -11.20 2.27 -2.46
C LYS A 47 -12.27 1.40 -3.11
N PRO A 48 -11.91 0.35 -3.89
CA PRO A 48 -12.93 -0.51 -4.48
C PRO A 48 -13.86 -0.85 -3.33
N LYS A 49 -15.12 -0.37 -3.42
CA LYS A 49 -16.11 -0.47 -2.35
C LYS A 49 -15.93 -1.87 -1.81
N GLN A 50 -15.48 -2.00 -0.55
CA GLN A 50 -15.36 -3.29 0.10
C GLN A 50 -16.63 -4.02 -0.26
N ALA A 51 -16.52 -5.12 -1.01
CA ALA A 51 -17.68 -5.88 -1.42
C ALA A 51 -18.38 -6.25 -0.12
N THR A 52 -19.42 -5.51 0.22
CA THR A 52 -20.23 -5.77 1.39
C THR A 52 -20.89 -7.07 1.05
N PHE A 53 -20.37 -8.18 1.59
CA PHE A 53 -21.07 -9.44 1.56
C PHE A 53 -22.47 -9.13 2.10
N ASN A 54 -23.49 -9.33 1.27
CA ASN A 54 -24.87 -9.19 1.67
C ASN A 54 -25.17 -10.32 2.67
N ALA A 55 -24.83 -10.08 3.93
CA ALA A 55 -25.16 -10.97 5.02
C ALA A 55 -26.66 -10.83 5.27
N ILE A 56 -27.42 -11.80 4.78
CA ILE A 56 -28.85 -11.93 5.11
C ILE A 56 -28.88 -12.46 6.55
N SER A 57 -29.20 -11.60 7.51
CA SER A 57 -29.52 -12.05 8.86
C SER A 57 -30.96 -12.55 8.88
N LEU A 58 -31.13 -13.86 9.01
CA LEU A 58 -32.42 -14.46 9.31
C LEU A 58 -32.71 -14.22 10.79
N ASN A 59 -33.75 -13.44 11.10
CA ASN A 59 -34.23 -13.29 12.47
C ASN A 59 -34.96 -14.58 12.89
N THR A 60 -34.26 -15.44 13.63
CA THR A 60 -34.76 -16.73 14.11
C THR A 60 -35.44 -16.62 15.48
N GLN A 61 -36.19 -15.55 15.75
CA GLN A 61 -36.95 -15.48 17.01
C GLN A 61 -37.89 -16.69 17.14
N GLY A 62 -37.55 -17.60 18.05
CA GLY A 62 -38.28 -18.84 18.31
C GLY A 62 -37.85 -20.07 17.49
N PHE A 63 -36.78 -19.99 16.69
CA PHE A 63 -36.27 -21.13 15.93
C PHE A 63 -34.91 -21.57 16.48
N ASP A 64 -34.89 -22.74 17.13
CA ASP A 64 -33.66 -23.37 17.60
C ASP A 64 -33.05 -24.21 16.47
N PHE A 65 -31.89 -23.80 15.98
CA PHE A 65 -31.15 -24.55 14.98
C PHE A 65 -30.53 -25.78 15.64
N ASN A 66 -31.13 -26.97 15.44
CA ASN A 66 -30.55 -28.21 15.92
C ASN A 66 -29.34 -28.60 15.04
N ARG A 67 -28.15 -28.25 15.51
CA ARG A 67 -26.87 -28.51 14.84
C ARG A 67 -26.60 -30.00 14.65
N GLU A 68 -27.18 -30.87 15.47
CA GLU A 68 -26.95 -32.31 15.40
C GLU A 68 -27.73 -32.95 14.25
N GLU A 69 -29.00 -32.58 14.08
CA GLU A 69 -29.85 -33.05 12.96
C GLU A 69 -29.34 -32.58 11.60
N ALA A 70 -28.91 -31.31 11.50
CA ALA A 70 -28.40 -30.73 10.26
C ALA A 70 -27.04 -31.32 9.79
N ASN A 71 -26.32 -32.01 10.68
CA ASN A 71 -25.02 -32.63 10.37
C ASN A 71 -25.08 -34.14 10.14
N VAL A 72 -26.27 -34.75 10.22
CA VAL A 72 -26.45 -36.15 9.80
C VAL A 72 -26.36 -36.19 8.28
N ARG A 73 -25.41 -36.96 7.77
CA ARG A 73 -25.12 -37.14 6.33
C ARG A 73 -25.51 -38.54 5.91
#